data_AF-A0A0L8G011-F1
#
_entry.id   AF-A0A0L8G011-F1
#
_cell.length_a   1.000
_cell.length_b   1.000
_cell.length_c   1.000
_cell.angle_alpha   90.00
_cell.angle_beta   90.00
_cell.angle_gamma   90.00
#
_symmetry.space_group_name_H-M   'P 1'
#
loop_
_entity.id
_entity.type
_entity.pdbx_description
1 polymer ?
#
loop_
_entity_poly.entity_id
_entity_poly.type
_entity_poly.pdbx_seq_one_letter_code
_entity_poly.pdbx_strand_id
1 'polypeptide(L)'
;MMPYGEDLSEYGDNEEMKKHLKPGYIYMDSPIFGAGCCSLQVTFQAADMKEAAYLYDNLVPLTPLMLPFTAAAPIHRGFLTDVDTRWLSLSQSCDDRTRQERGLEPLTNGSVFIPTTRFDTVCSYLSVSDQFYNDYEYSYDPEQYELLKAEGI
;
A
#
# COMPACT_ATOMS: atom_id res chain seq x y z
N MET A 1 8.60 -7.47 29.01
CA MET A 1 7.25 -6.90 29.15
C MET A 1 6.55 -7.06 27.82
N MET A 2 5.46 -7.82 27.78
CA MET A 2 4.78 -8.15 26.53
C MET A 2 3.99 -6.93 26.03
N PRO A 3 3.90 -6.68 24.71
CA PRO A 3 3.36 -5.42 24.15
C PRO A 3 1.94 -5.09 24.63
N TYR A 4 1.11 -6.11 24.82
CA TYR A 4 -0.30 -6.00 25.25
C TYR A 4 -0.71 -7.07 26.27
N GLY A 5 0.25 -7.76 26.90
CA GLY A 5 -0.05 -8.85 27.83
C GLY A 5 -0.53 -10.16 27.19
N GLU A 6 -0.38 -10.32 25.87
CA GLU A 6 -0.66 -11.59 25.18
C GLU A 6 0.24 -12.73 25.67
N ASP A 7 -0.32 -13.91 25.89
CA ASP A 7 0.48 -15.12 26.12
C ASP A 7 0.99 -15.67 24.79
N LEU A 8 2.26 -15.38 24.47
CA LEU A 8 2.87 -15.82 23.22
C LEU A 8 3.38 -17.27 23.28
N SER A 9 3.25 -17.96 24.41
CA SER A 9 3.65 -19.36 24.53
C SER A 9 2.83 -20.29 23.63
N GLU A 10 1.60 -19.87 23.27
CA GLU A 10 0.73 -20.57 22.31
C GLU A 10 1.33 -20.64 20.89
N TYR A 11 2.21 -19.70 20.53
CA TYR A 11 2.83 -19.62 19.19
C TYR A 11 4.16 -20.37 19.08
N GLY A 12 4.58 -21.07 20.15
CA GLY A 12 5.80 -21.88 20.16
C GLY A 12 7.09 -21.08 19.94
N ASP A 13 8.14 -21.74 19.46
CA ASP A 13 9.47 -21.15 19.23
C ASP A 13 9.57 -20.49 17.83
N ASN A 14 8.61 -19.61 17.51
CA ASN A 14 8.60 -18.89 16.23
C ASN A 14 9.58 -17.70 16.26
N GLU A 15 10.83 -17.98 15.88
CA GLU A 15 11.91 -16.99 15.87
C GLU A 15 11.65 -15.78 14.95
N GLU A 16 10.96 -15.98 13.82
CA GLU A 16 10.66 -14.89 12.90
C GLU A 16 9.62 -13.93 13.50
N MET A 17 8.57 -14.47 14.12
CA MET A 17 7.58 -13.68 14.83
C MET A 17 8.23 -12.85 15.95
N LYS A 18 9.07 -13.48 16.79
CA LYS A 18 9.78 -12.83 17.89
C LYS A 18 10.64 -11.65 17.45
N LYS A 19 11.28 -11.74 16.28
CA LYS A 19 12.11 -10.67 15.70
C LYS A 19 11.32 -9.41 15.37
N HIS A 20 10.03 -9.54 15.09
CA HIS A 20 9.15 -8.45 14.66
C HIS A 20 8.25 -7.91 15.79
N LEU A 21 8.26 -8.53 16.97
CA LEU A 21 7.53 -8.03 18.13
C LEU A 21 8.10 -6.71 18.63
N LYS A 22 7.23 -5.70 18.75
CA LYS A 22 7.57 -4.39 19.32
C LYS A 22 6.60 -4.04 20.44
N PRO A 23 7.08 -3.58 21.62
CA PRO A 23 6.21 -3.09 22.69
C PRO A 23 5.27 -1.99 22.18
N GLY A 24 3.97 -2.07 22.48
CA GLY A 24 2.96 -1.13 22.00
C GLY A 24 2.51 -1.31 20.55
N TYR A 25 2.91 -2.38 19.84
CA TYR A 25 2.44 -2.66 18.47
C TYR A 25 1.70 -4.00 18.40
N ILE A 26 0.59 -4.03 17.66
CA ILE A 26 -0.18 -5.25 17.43
C ILE A 26 0.50 -6.01 16.29
N TYR A 27 0.88 -7.26 16.58
CA TYR A 27 1.51 -8.13 15.60
C TYR A 27 0.45 -8.78 14.69
N MET A 28 0.66 -8.68 13.38
CA MET A 28 -0.20 -9.27 12.33
C MET A 28 0.71 -9.80 11.21
N ASP A 29 0.60 -11.09 10.89
CA ASP A 29 1.52 -11.82 10.00
C ASP A 29 0.84 -12.53 8.83
N SER A 30 -0.47 -12.34 8.70
CA SER A 30 -1.29 -12.98 7.67
C SER A 30 -1.92 -11.93 6.76
N PRO A 31 -1.97 -12.17 5.43
CA PRO A 31 -2.63 -11.26 4.48
C PRO A 31 -4.10 -11.00 4.84
N ILE A 32 -4.75 -11.94 5.54
CA ILE A 32 -6.15 -11.81 5.94
C ILE A 32 -6.40 -10.62 6.87
N PHE A 33 -5.40 -10.16 7.63
CA PHE A 33 -5.55 -9.02 8.53
C PHE A 33 -5.74 -7.69 7.79
N GLY A 34 -5.33 -7.60 6.53
CA GLY A 34 -5.57 -6.43 5.68
C GLY A 34 -6.58 -6.72 4.58
N ALA A 35 -6.31 -7.74 3.75
CA ALA A 35 -7.18 -8.12 2.63
C ALA A 35 -8.57 -8.65 3.08
N GLY A 36 -8.70 -9.10 4.33
CA GLY A 36 -9.98 -9.50 4.92
C GLY A 36 -10.84 -8.32 5.37
N CYS A 37 -10.32 -7.09 5.36
CA CYS A 37 -11.12 -5.90 5.66
C CYS A 37 -12.09 -5.56 4.53
N CYS A 38 -13.20 -4.91 4.88
CA CYS A 38 -14.20 -4.45 3.91
C CYS A 38 -13.93 -3.00 3.47
N SER A 39 -14.46 -2.65 2.29
CA SER A 39 -14.42 -1.28 1.78
C SER A 39 -15.65 -0.99 0.94
N LEU A 40 -16.06 0.29 0.92
CA LEU A 40 -16.97 0.79 -0.09
C LEU A 40 -16.14 1.29 -1.27
N GLN A 41 -16.46 0.81 -2.47
CA GLN A 41 -15.86 1.25 -3.72
C GLN A 41 -16.96 1.72 -4.65
N VAL A 42 -16.71 2.85 -5.33
CA VAL A 42 -17.64 3.44 -6.30
C VAL A 42 -16.87 3.62 -7.60
N THR A 43 -17.44 3.12 -8.68
CA THR A 43 -16.85 3.20 -10.03
C THR A 43 -17.69 4.14 -10.88
N PHE A 44 -17.05 5.15 -11.47
CA PHE A 44 -17.67 6.10 -12.38
C PHE A 44 -17.30 5.76 -13.83
N GLN A 45 -18.24 5.91 -14.75
CA GLN A 45 -17.99 5.80 -16.18
C GLN A 45 -17.85 7.20 -16.78
N ALA A 46 -16.73 7.47 -17.42
CA ALA A 46 -16.51 8.69 -18.22
C ALA A 46 -16.95 8.47 -19.68
N ALA A 47 -17.09 9.56 -20.44
CA ALA A 47 -17.48 9.54 -21.85
C ALA A 47 -16.34 9.05 -22.77
N ASP A 48 -15.09 9.36 -22.41
CA ASP A 48 -13.90 8.93 -23.15
C ASP A 48 -12.66 8.84 -22.24
N MET A 49 -11.52 8.45 -22.83
CA MET A 49 -10.25 8.28 -22.10
C MET A 49 -9.68 9.60 -21.56
N LYS A 50 -9.92 10.73 -22.23
CA LYS A 50 -9.44 12.03 -21.77
C LYS A 50 -10.22 12.49 -20.55
N GLU A 51 -11.55 12.36 -20.59
CA GLU A 51 -12.38 12.64 -19.42
C GLU A 51 -12.09 11.67 -18.27
N ALA A 52 -11.82 10.39 -18.57
CA ALA A 52 -11.44 9.42 -17.55
C ALA A 52 -10.14 9.81 -16.82
N ALA A 53 -9.09 10.19 -17.56
CA ALA A 53 -7.83 10.65 -16.98
C ALA A 53 -8.01 11.93 -16.16
N TYR A 54 -8.78 12.89 -16.68
CA TYR A 54 -9.08 14.13 -15.97
C TYR A 54 -9.87 13.88 -14.67
N LEU A 55 -10.90 13.03 -14.72
CA LEU A 55 -11.68 12.66 -13.54
C LEU A 55 -10.82 11.93 -12.51
N TYR A 56 -9.99 10.98 -12.95
CA TYR A 56 -9.07 10.25 -12.08
C TYR A 56 -8.16 11.20 -11.30
N ASP A 57 -7.48 12.11 -12.01
CA ASP A 57 -6.55 13.08 -11.44
C ASP A 57 -7.22 14.02 -10.44
N ASN A 58 -8.45 14.46 -10.71
CA ASN A 58 -9.21 15.29 -9.77
C ASN A 58 -9.64 14.52 -8.51
N LEU A 59 -9.76 13.20 -8.57
CA LEU A 59 -10.10 12.37 -7.40
C LEU A 59 -8.88 12.05 -6.53
N VAL A 60 -7.66 12.03 -7.09
CA VAL A 60 -6.41 11.76 -6.35
C VAL A 60 -6.31 12.57 -5.05
N PRO A 61 -6.42 13.92 -5.04
CA PRO A 61 -6.31 14.70 -3.80
C PRO A 61 -7.47 14.50 -2.83
N LEU A 62 -8.61 13.95 -3.28
CA LEU A 62 -9.75 13.64 -2.41
C LEU A 62 -9.55 12.32 -1.65
N THR A 63 -8.81 11.37 -2.21
CA THR A 63 -8.59 10.05 -1.58
C THR A 63 -8.03 10.12 -0.15
N PRO A 64 -6.98 10.91 0.18
CA PRO A 64 -6.47 11.00 1.55
C PRO A 64 -7.41 11.76 2.50
N LEU A 65 -8.38 12.53 1.98
CA LEU A 65 -9.39 13.22 2.79
C LEU A 65 -10.56 12.29 3.13
N MET A 66 -10.98 11.46 2.17
CA MET A 66 -12.10 10.53 2.35
C MET A 66 -11.76 9.38 3.30
N LEU A 67 -10.49 8.95 3.34
CA LEU A 67 -10.05 7.87 4.22
C LEU A 67 -10.30 8.16 5.72
N PRO A 68 -9.85 9.29 6.30
CA PRO A 68 -10.17 9.63 7.69
C PRO A 68 -11.65 10.00 7.87
N PHE A 69 -12.29 10.63 6.88
CA PHE A 69 -13.71 10.98 6.97
C PHE A 69 -14.62 9.75 7.08
N THR A 70 -14.19 8.61 6.52
CA THR A 70 -14.91 7.34 6.56
C THR A 70 -14.25 6.30 7.48
N ALA A 71 -13.45 6.76 8.45
CA ALA A 71 -12.74 5.92 9.39
C ALA A 71 -13.69 4.97 10.15
N ALA A 72 -13.36 3.68 10.14
CA ALA A 72 -14.22 2.62 10.66
C ALA A 72 -13.45 1.35 11.08
N ALA A 73 -12.13 1.44 11.26
CA ALA A 73 -11.28 0.31 11.64
C ALA A 73 -10.36 0.65 12.83
N PRO A 74 -10.91 0.90 14.03
CA PRO A 74 -10.13 1.21 15.23
C PRO A 74 -9.68 -0.03 16.03
N ILE A 75 -10.03 -1.24 15.57
CA ILE A 75 -9.75 -2.50 16.27
C ILE A 75 -9.09 -3.47 15.30
N HIS A 76 -7.92 -3.97 15.67
CA HIS A 76 -7.16 -4.95 14.89
C HIS A 76 -6.76 -6.13 15.78
N ARG A 77 -6.97 -7.36 15.30
CA ARG A 77 -6.69 -8.61 16.04
C ARG A 77 -7.25 -8.62 17.49
N GLY A 78 -8.38 -7.93 17.72
CA GLY A 78 -9.03 -7.85 19.04
C GLY A 78 -8.53 -6.73 19.96
N PHE A 79 -7.63 -5.86 19.49
CA PHE A 79 -7.04 -4.78 20.30
C PHE A 79 -7.38 -3.38 19.79
N LEU A 80 -7.49 -2.47 20.78
CA LEU A 80 -7.45 -1.01 20.66
C LEU A 80 -6.30 -0.50 19.77
N THR A 81 -6.51 0.11 18.60
CA THR A 81 -5.42 0.74 17.82
C THR A 81 -5.34 2.26 18.00
N ASP A 82 -4.17 2.84 17.76
CA ASP A 82 -3.98 4.30 17.67
C ASP A 82 -4.25 4.86 16.26
N VAL A 83 -4.79 4.01 15.38
CA VAL A 83 -5.22 4.34 14.03
C VAL A 83 -6.68 3.98 13.85
N ASP A 84 -7.43 4.79 13.10
CA ASP A 84 -8.87 4.58 12.90
C ASP A 84 -9.22 3.99 11.52
N THR A 85 -8.20 3.77 10.68
CA THR A 85 -8.38 3.37 9.27
C THR A 85 -7.61 2.09 8.95
N ARG A 86 -8.17 1.29 8.04
CA ARG A 86 -7.59 0.00 7.66
C ARG A 86 -6.36 0.09 6.74
N TRP A 87 -6.02 1.29 6.25
CA TRP A 87 -5.13 1.47 5.11
C TRP A 87 -3.73 0.89 5.35
N LEU A 88 -3.16 1.14 6.53
CA LEU A 88 -1.83 0.62 6.89
C LEU A 88 -1.79 -0.91 6.94
N SER A 89 -2.82 -1.53 7.53
CA SER A 89 -2.92 -2.99 7.56
C SER A 89 -3.13 -3.56 6.17
N LEU A 90 -3.99 -2.96 5.35
CA LEU A 90 -4.23 -3.40 3.97
C LEU A 90 -2.97 -3.31 3.12
N SER A 91 -2.32 -2.14 3.12
CA SER A 91 -1.13 -1.85 2.33
C SER A 91 -0.01 -2.86 2.62
N GLN A 92 0.26 -3.12 3.91
CA GLN A 92 1.33 -4.04 4.32
C GLN A 92 0.95 -5.52 4.18
N SER A 93 -0.34 -5.87 4.23
CA SER A 93 -0.79 -7.26 4.22
C SER A 93 -0.43 -8.05 2.96
N CYS A 94 -0.22 -7.34 1.86
CA CYS A 94 0.09 -7.90 0.54
C CYS A 94 1.44 -7.39 0.02
N ASP A 95 2.35 -6.97 0.91
CA ASP A 95 3.69 -6.51 0.53
C ASP A 95 4.59 -7.70 0.16
N ASP A 96 4.69 -7.96 -1.14
CA ASP A 96 5.50 -9.02 -1.73
C ASP A 96 6.95 -8.61 -1.98
N ARG A 97 7.32 -7.37 -1.65
CA ARG A 97 8.69 -6.88 -1.85
C ARG A 97 9.71 -7.67 -1.03
N THR A 98 10.73 -8.14 -1.72
CA THR A 98 11.93 -8.72 -1.16
C THR A 98 12.68 -7.72 -0.26
N ARG A 99 13.67 -8.22 0.48
CA ARG A 99 14.54 -7.37 1.31
C ARG A 99 15.35 -6.39 0.45
N GLN A 100 15.74 -6.80 -0.76
CA GLN A 100 16.47 -5.95 -1.71
C GLN A 100 15.57 -4.86 -2.32
N GLU A 101 14.35 -5.21 -2.73
CA GLU A 101 13.38 -4.23 -3.27
C GLU A 101 13.01 -3.17 -2.25
N ARG A 102 12.97 -3.51 -0.96
CA ARG A 102 12.77 -2.57 0.15
C ARG A 102 14.02 -1.77 0.55
N GLY A 103 15.17 -2.01 -0.09
CA GLY A 103 16.44 -1.37 0.26
C GLY A 103 17.04 -1.83 1.60
N LEU A 104 16.60 -2.98 2.14
CA LEU A 104 17.14 -3.57 3.37
C LEU A 104 18.42 -4.38 3.13
N GLU A 105 18.68 -4.75 1.87
CA GLU A 105 19.88 -5.46 1.41
C GLU A 105 20.37 -4.86 0.09
N PRO A 106 21.68 -4.98 -0.24
CA PRO A 106 22.21 -4.50 -1.52
C PRO A 106 21.50 -5.15 -2.71
N LEU A 107 21.23 -4.36 -3.75
CA LEU A 107 20.64 -4.87 -4.99
C LEU A 107 21.58 -5.86 -5.68
N THR A 108 21.05 -7.01 -6.06
CA THR A 108 21.73 -8.00 -6.92
C THR A 108 21.22 -7.92 -8.35
N ASN A 109 21.91 -8.58 -9.31
CA ASN A 109 21.51 -8.53 -10.72
C ASN A 109 20.05 -8.94 -10.91
N GLY A 110 19.24 -8.02 -11.45
CA GLY A 110 17.82 -8.22 -11.72
C GLY A 110 16.87 -7.73 -10.61
N SER A 111 17.39 -7.30 -9.46
CA SER A 111 16.59 -6.65 -8.42
C SER A 111 16.60 -5.14 -8.60
N VAL A 112 15.43 -4.51 -8.48
CA VAL A 112 15.26 -3.05 -8.51
C VAL A 112 14.73 -2.56 -7.18
N PHE A 113 15.06 -1.32 -6.82
CA PHE A 113 14.44 -0.69 -5.66
C PHE A 113 12.98 -0.34 -5.97
N ILE A 114 12.07 -0.67 -5.06
CA ILE A 114 10.64 -0.40 -5.18
C ILE A 114 10.20 0.35 -3.91
N PRO A 115 9.93 1.67 -4.00
CA PRO A 115 9.72 2.51 -2.81
C PRO A 115 8.44 2.12 -2.05
N THR A 116 7.42 1.69 -2.77
CA THR A 116 6.07 1.44 -2.26
C THR A 116 5.65 0.00 -2.53
N THR A 117 4.72 -0.51 -1.73
CA THR A 117 4.12 -1.83 -2.01
C THR A 117 3.12 -1.72 -3.16
N ARG A 118 2.78 -2.85 -3.79
CA ARG A 118 1.76 -2.92 -4.85
C ARG A 118 0.37 -2.46 -4.40
N PHE A 119 0.08 -2.48 -3.11
CA PHE A 119 -1.13 -1.91 -2.51
C PHE A 119 -0.79 -0.60 -1.81
N ASP A 120 -0.60 0.47 -2.59
CA ASP A 120 -0.31 1.80 -2.08
C ASP A 120 -1.20 2.86 -2.78
N THR A 121 -0.96 4.10 -2.41
CA THR A 121 -1.56 5.30 -2.97
C THR A 121 -1.15 5.45 -4.43
N VAL A 122 -1.91 6.26 -5.17
CA VAL A 122 -1.66 6.51 -6.59
C VAL A 122 -0.24 7.05 -6.79
N CYS A 123 0.45 6.55 -7.81
CA CYS A 123 1.84 6.89 -8.13
C CYS A 123 2.01 7.99 -9.20
N SER A 124 0.96 8.33 -9.94
CA SER A 124 1.05 9.36 -10.97
C SER A 124 -0.31 9.92 -11.39
N TYR A 125 -0.31 11.20 -11.76
CA TYR A 125 -1.34 11.86 -12.55
C TYR A 125 -1.22 11.43 -14.02
N LEU A 126 -2.36 11.20 -14.67
CA LEU A 126 -2.46 10.66 -16.03
C LEU A 126 -2.80 11.73 -17.08
N SER A 127 -3.54 12.76 -16.70
CA SER A 127 -3.90 13.89 -17.56
C SER A 127 -2.65 14.65 -17.99
N VAL A 128 -2.56 14.95 -19.29
CA VAL A 128 -1.46 15.75 -19.85
C VAL A 128 -1.33 17.10 -19.13
N SER A 129 -2.44 17.66 -18.66
CA SER A 129 -2.44 18.95 -17.95
C SER A 129 -1.87 18.87 -16.54
N ASP A 130 -1.87 17.69 -15.91
CA ASP A 130 -1.55 17.50 -14.50
C ASP A 130 -0.22 16.74 -14.29
N GLN A 131 0.44 16.31 -15.38
CA GLN A 131 1.74 15.61 -15.33
C GLN A 131 2.83 16.38 -14.56
N PHE A 132 2.72 17.71 -14.48
CA PHE A 132 3.69 18.52 -13.73
C PHE A 132 3.62 18.31 -12.21
N TYR A 133 2.55 17.69 -11.69
CA TYR A 133 2.41 17.29 -10.28
C TYR A 133 3.09 15.95 -9.97
N ASN A 134 3.61 15.23 -10.97
CA ASN A 134 4.38 14.00 -10.75
C ASN A 134 5.81 14.35 -10.28
N ASP A 135 5.93 14.81 -9.04
CA ASP A 135 7.14 15.38 -8.46
C ASP A 135 7.96 14.39 -7.59
N TYR A 136 7.62 13.10 -7.63
CA TYR A 136 8.31 12.03 -6.91
C TYR A 136 8.75 10.90 -7.82
N GLU A 137 9.75 10.16 -7.36
CA GLU A 137 10.24 8.97 -8.04
C GLU A 137 9.29 7.80 -7.78
N TYR A 138 8.83 7.18 -8.87
CA TYR A 138 8.12 5.90 -8.84
C TYR A 138 8.76 4.94 -9.83
N SER A 139 8.72 3.64 -9.51
CA SER A 139 9.30 2.60 -10.34
C SER A 139 8.33 2.22 -11.46
N TYR A 140 8.86 1.97 -12.65
CA TYR A 140 8.12 1.45 -13.80
C TYR A 140 9.00 0.46 -14.57
N ASP A 141 8.36 -0.39 -15.39
CA ASP A 141 9.08 -1.31 -16.27
C ASP A 141 9.53 -0.57 -17.54
N PRO A 142 10.84 -0.42 -17.79
CA PRO A 142 11.34 0.32 -18.95
C PRO A 142 11.04 -0.39 -20.28
N GLU A 143 10.99 -1.72 -20.32
CA GLU A 143 10.68 -2.46 -21.54
C GLU A 143 9.22 -2.24 -21.93
N GLN A 144 8.31 -2.29 -20.96
CA GLN A 144 6.89 -1.99 -21.20
C GLN A 144 6.67 -0.53 -21.58
N TYR A 145 7.38 0.40 -20.93
CA TYR A 145 7.28 1.82 -21.25
C TYR A 145 7.71 2.12 -22.70
N GLU A 146 8.85 1.59 -23.14
CA GLU A 146 9.32 1.80 -24.52
C GLU A 146 8.41 1.11 -25.56
N LEU A 147 7.84 -0.05 -25.23
CA LEU A 147 6.86 -0.73 -26.08
C LEU A 147 5.60 0.13 -26.28
N LEU A 148 5.00 0.62 -25.20
CA LEU A 148 3.78 1.44 -25.27
C LEU A 148 4.01 2.72 -26.08
N LYS A 149 5.16 3.36 -25.87
CA LYS A 149 5.57 4.55 -26.60
C LYS A 149 5.79 4.27 -28.10
N ALA A 150 6.35 3.11 -28.44
CA ALA A 150 6.52 2.68 -29.84
C ALA A 150 5.18 2.43 -30.55
N GLU A 151 4.18 1.95 -29.81
CA GLU A 151 2.80 1.75 -30.30
C GLU A 151 1.95 3.04 -30.29
N GLY A 152 2.53 4.17 -29.90
CA GLY A 152 1.87 5.49 -29.96
C GLY A 152 0.95 5.82 -28.79
N ILE A 153 1.17 5.17 -27.64
CA ILE A 153 0.54 5.48 -26.34
C ILE A 153 1.45 6.45 -25.57
#